data_AF-A0A429MMN9-F1
#
_entry.id   AF-A0A429MMN9-F1
#
_cell.length_a   1.000
_cell.length_b   1.000
_cell.length_c   1.000
_cell.angle_alpha   90.00
_cell.angle_beta   90.00
_cell.angle_gamma   90.00
#
_symmetry.space_group_name_H-M   'P 1'
#
loop_
_entity.id
_entity.type
_entity.pdbx_description
1 polymer ?
#
loop_
_entity_poly.entity_id
_entity_poly.type
_entity_poly.pdbx_seq_one_letter_code
_entity_poly.pdbx_strand_id
1 'polypeptide(L)' 'QKVTVFAAGIGKNSEHAKVAKELIQFVKSPQATQIIEEQGLEQVKQ' A
#
# COMPACT_ATOMS: atom_id res chain seq x y z
N GLN A 1 20.81 -7.83 3.97
CA GLN A 1 19.43 -8.28 3.66
C GLN A 1 18.83 -7.26 2.70
N LYS A 2 18.33 -7.68 1.53
CA LYS A 2 17.83 -6.77 0.48
C LYS A 2 16.31 -6.76 0.55
N VAL A 3 15.76 -5.84 1.31
CA VAL A 3 14.31 -5.67 1.48
C VAL A 3 13.78 -4.94 0.25
N THR A 4 12.77 -5.51 -0.43
CA THR A 4 12.14 -4.84 -1.57
C THR A 4 11.04 -3.92 -1.03
N VAL A 5 11.28 -2.62 -1.14
CA VAL A 5 10.46 -1.56 -0.54
C VAL A 5 9.44 -1.06 -1.58
N PHE A 6 8.14 -1.25 -1.30
CA PHE A 6 7.06 -0.83 -2.21
C PHE A 6 6.31 0.39 -1.66
N ALA A 7 6.19 1.45 -2.47
CA ALA A 7 5.44 2.66 -2.13
C ALA A 7 4.25 2.84 -3.08
N ALA A 8 3.09 3.21 -2.53
CA ALA A 8 1.88 3.50 -3.29
C ALA A 8 1.51 4.99 -3.18
N GLY A 9 1.22 5.62 -4.31
CA GLY A 9 0.82 7.02 -4.41
C GLY A 9 -0.35 7.20 -5.37
N ILE A 10 -1.05 8.34 -5.25
CA ILE A 10 -2.16 8.70 -6.14
C ILE A 10 -1.59 9.60 -7.26
N GLY A 11 -1.83 9.22 -8.52
CA GLY A 11 -1.41 10.02 -9.66
C GLY A 11 -2.13 11.38 -9.67
N LYS A 12 -1.41 12.46 -10.04
CA LYS A 12 -1.93 13.85 -10.05
C LYS A 12 -3.23 14.04 -10.86
N ASN A 13 -3.46 13.23 -11.89
CA ASN A 13 -4.63 13.31 -12.78
C ASN A 13 -5.63 12.16 -12.54
N SER A 14 -5.59 11.51 -11.38
CA SER A 14 -6.45 10.37 -11.09
C SER A 14 -7.92 10.79 -11.02
N GLU A 15 -8.75 10.33 -11.96
CA GLU A 15 -10.21 10.54 -11.96
C GLU A 15 -10.87 10.08 -10.66
N HIS A 16 -10.32 9.05 -10.02
CA HIS A 16 -10.87 8.45 -8.80
C HIS A 16 -9.95 8.63 -7.57
N ALA A 17 -9.44 9.84 -7.38
CA ALA A 17 -8.54 10.16 -6.26
C ALA A 17 -9.12 9.81 -4.87
N LYS A 18 -10.44 9.95 -4.66
CA LYS A 18 -11.09 9.54 -3.40
C LYS A 18 -10.99 8.03 -3.15
N VAL A 19 -11.34 7.23 -4.15
CA VAL A 19 -11.30 5.76 -4.05
C VAL A 19 -9.87 5.26 -3.90
N ALA A 20 -8.92 5.85 -4.64
CA ALA A 20 -7.50 5.53 -4.51
C ALA A 20 -6.97 5.81 -3.09
N LYS A 21 -7.44 6.89 -2.45
CA LYS A 21 -7.08 7.20 -1.06
C LYS A 21 -7.60 6.16 -0.08
N GLU A 22 -8.86 5.74 -0.21
CA GLU A 22 -9.44 4.70 0.64
C GLU A 22 -8.73 3.35 0.46
N LEU A 23 -8.36 3.01 -0.77
CA LEU A 23 -7.64 1.78 -1.06
C LEU A 23 -6.22 1.79 -0.47
N ILE A 24 -5.51 2.94 -0.52
CA ILE A 24 -4.22 3.11 0.15
C ILE A 24 -4.36 3.02 1.68
N GLN A 25 -5.43 3.58 2.26
CA GLN A 25 -5.70 3.44 3.70
C GLN A 25 -6.00 1.98 4.09
N PHE A 26 -6.76 1.26 3.27
CA PHE A 26 -7.04 -0.15 3.47
C PHE A 26 -5.76 -0.99 3.40
N VAL A 27 -4.90 -0.75 2.41
CA VAL A 27 -3.60 -1.42 2.26
C VAL A 27 -2.71 -1.21 3.49
N LYS A 28 -2.80 -0.05 4.16
CA LYS A 28 -2.09 0.23 5.42
C LYS A 28 -2.75 -0.36 6.67
N SER A 29 -3.94 -0.94 6.55
CA SER A 29 -4.65 -1.53 7.69
C SER A 29 -4.06 -2.89 8.06
N PRO A 30 -4.18 -3.31 9.34
CA PRO A 30 -3.62 -4.58 9.82
C PRO A 30 -4.13 -5.81 9.05
N GLN A 31 -5.36 -5.76 8.54
CA GLN A 31 -5.95 -6.83 7.71
C GLN A 31 -5.19 -7.02 6.39
N ALA A 32 -4.81 -5.92 5.74
CA ALA A 32 -4.03 -5.98 4.51
C ALA A 32 -2.55 -6.26 4.77
N THR A 33 -2.01 -5.80 5.91
CA THR A 33 -0.61 -6.07 6.29
C THR A 33 -0.32 -7.56 6.35
N GLN A 34 -1.18 -8.37 6.96
CA GLN A 34 -0.99 -9.83 7.02
C GLN A 34 -0.99 -10.47 5.62
N ILE A 35 -1.91 -10.06 4.76
CA ILE A 35 -2.00 -10.56 3.37
C ILE A 35 -0.77 -10.16 2.56
N ILE A 36 -0.25 -8.95 2.78
CA ILE A 36 0.91 -8.40 2.06
C ILE A 36 2.20 -9.08 2.53
N GLU A 37 2.36 -9.33 3.84
CA GLU A 37 3.45 -10.12 4.39
C GLU A 37 3.43 -11.58 3.87
N GLU A 38 2.24 -12.19 3.76
CA GLU A 38 2.07 -13.55 3.23
C GLU A 38 2.43 -13.64 1.73
N GLN A 39 2.23 -12.56 0.98
CA GLN A 39 2.65 -12.43 -0.43
C GLN A 39 4.15 -12.08 -0.58
N GLY A 40 4.92 -12.04 0.52
CA GLY A 40 6.35 -11.73 0.52
C GLY A 40 6.67 -10.27 0.22
N LEU A 41 5.69 -9.38 0.39
CA LEU A 41 5.84 -7.94 0.23
C LEU A 41 6.02 -7.31 1.62
N GLU A 42 7.12 -6.62 1.87
CA GLU A 42 7.34 -5.91 3.14
C GLU A 42 6.76 -4.49 3.07
N GLN A 43 5.88 -4.13 4.01
CA GLN A 43 5.33 -2.78 4.10
C GLN A 43 6.34 -1.78 4.65
N VAL A 44 6.42 -0.62 4.00
CA VAL A 44 7.25 0.49 4.46
C VAL A 44 6.53 1.23 5.57
N LYS A 45 6.90 0.96 6.83
CA LYS A 45 6.60 1.88 7.94
C LYS A 45 7.53 3.08 7.82
N GLN A 46 6.98 4.21 7.38
CA GLN A 46 7.58 5.52 7.67
C GLN A 46 7.18 5.96 9.08
#